data_AF-A0A3A8VYL5-F1
#
_entry.id   AF-A0A3A8VYL5-F1
#
_cell.length_a   1.000
_cell.length_b   1.000
_cell.length_c   1.000
_cell.angle_alpha   90.00
_cell.angle_beta   90.00
_cell.angle_gamma   90.00
#
_symmetry.space_group_name_H-M   'P 1'
#
loop_
_entity.id
_entity.type
_entity.pdbx_description
1 polymer ?
#
loop_
_entity_poly.entity_id
_entity_poly.type
_entity_poly.pdbx_seq_one_letter_code
_entity_poly.pdbx_strand_id
1 'polypeptide(L)' 'GCIKTECLHEGWQTDSSKKVVRLAFNLYTDRTVSVYDYGSQGGQLWECRHYSAAEIMCCEYVKYFLEAVKIRYSDYL' A
#
# COMPACT_ATOMS: atom_id res chain seq x y z
N GLY A 1 -4.98 11.77 -9.67
CA GLY A 1 -6.37 11.25 -9.64
C GLY A 1 -6.90 11.32 -8.22
N CYS A 2 -8.22 11.27 -8.04
CA CYS A 2 -8.81 11.12 -6.71
C CYS A 2 -8.62 9.66 -6.26
N ILE A 3 -7.86 9.43 -5.19
CA ILE A 3 -7.61 8.09 -4.65
C ILE A 3 -8.66 7.80 -3.60
N LYS A 4 -9.27 6.62 -3.74
CA LYS A 4 -10.32 6.13 -2.87
C LYS A 4 -9.74 5.17 -1.85
N THR A 5 -9.33 5.69 -0.71
CA THR A 5 -8.70 4.90 0.37
C THR A 5 -9.71 4.04 1.13
N GLU A 6 -11.02 4.34 1.00
CA GLU A 6 -12.11 3.58 1.59
C GLU A 6 -12.11 2.09 1.19
N CYS A 7 -11.51 1.75 0.05
CA CYS A 7 -11.40 0.37 -0.41
C CYS A 7 -10.60 -0.54 0.54
N LEU A 8 -9.75 0.00 1.43
CA LEU A 8 -9.03 -0.76 2.46
C LEU A 8 -9.95 -1.29 3.57
N HIS A 9 -11.15 -0.71 3.71
CA HIS A 9 -12.10 -1.04 4.78
C HIS A 9 -13.27 -1.91 4.29
N GLU A 10 -13.29 -2.25 3.00
CA GLU A 10 -14.32 -3.09 2.41
C GLU A 10 -14.29 -4.53 2.96
N GLY A 11 -15.47 -5.12 3.17
CA GLY A 11 -15.61 -6.43 3.82
C GLY A 11 -14.98 -7.61 3.06
N TRP A 12 -14.65 -7.44 1.78
CA TRP A 12 -13.98 -8.46 0.95
C TRP A 12 -12.45 -8.41 1.08
N GLN A 13 -11.88 -7.41 1.77
CA GLN A 13 -10.44 -7.28 1.94
C GLN A 13 -9.88 -8.34 2.90
N THR A 14 -8.79 -8.97 2.48
CA THR A 14 -7.91 -9.80 3.30
C THR A 14 -6.70 -8.98 3.76
N ASP A 15 -5.95 -9.44 4.76
CA ASP A 15 -4.72 -8.76 5.17
C ASP A 15 -3.70 -8.67 4.03
N SER A 16 -3.60 -9.73 3.22
CA SER A 16 -2.74 -9.77 2.03
C SER A 16 -3.18 -8.75 0.96
N SER A 17 -4.48 -8.67 0.66
CA SER A 17 -4.96 -7.71 -0.36
C SER A 17 -4.80 -6.26 0.10
N LYS A 18 -4.94 -5.97 1.39
CA LYS A 18 -4.65 -4.63 1.95
C LYS A 18 -3.18 -4.24 1.76
N LYS A 19 -2.23 -5.17 1.89
CA LYS A 19 -0.79 -4.92 1.64
C LYS A 19 -0.54 -4.54 0.18
N VAL A 20 -1.17 -5.25 -0.76
CA VAL A 20 -1.07 -4.96 -2.20
C VAL A 20 -1.66 -3.59 -2.54
N VAL A 21 -2.82 -3.24 -1.97
CA VAL A 21 -3.44 -1.92 -2.17
C VAL A 21 -2.54 -0.80 -1.63
N ARG A 22 -1.95 -0.95 -0.44
CA ARG A 22 -1.02 0.04 0.13
C ARG A 22 0.24 0.22 -0.73
N LEU A 23 0.78 -0.86 -1.28
CA LEU A 23 1.85 -0.75 -2.27
C LEU A 23 1.40 0.05 -3.49
N ALA A 24 0.26 -0.28 -4.08
CA ALA A 24 -0.23 0.41 -5.27
C ALA A 24 -0.40 1.92 -5.00
N PHE A 25 -0.93 2.28 -3.83
CA PHE A 25 -0.99 3.66 -3.38
C PHE A 25 0.39 4.31 -3.28
N ASN A 26 1.35 3.63 -2.66
CA ASN A 26 2.71 4.14 -2.53
C ASN A 26 3.38 4.31 -3.89
N LEU A 27 3.34 3.32 -4.78
CA LEU A 27 3.94 3.41 -6.12
C LEU A 27 3.28 4.48 -7.00
N TYR A 28 1.97 4.72 -6.81
CA TYR A 28 1.24 5.72 -7.60
C TYR A 28 1.43 7.16 -7.09
N THR A 29 1.64 7.35 -5.78
CA THR A 29 1.65 8.69 -5.16
C THR A 29 2.90 9.09 -4.44
N ASP A 30 3.80 8.15 -4.17
CA ASP A 30 4.93 8.30 -3.24
C ASP A 30 4.50 8.71 -1.83
N ARG A 31 3.29 8.32 -1.40
CA ARG A 31 2.70 8.70 -0.11
C ARG A 31 1.96 7.55 0.58
N THR A 32 1.73 7.72 1.87
CA THR A 32 0.91 6.84 2.74
C THR A 32 -0.52 7.39 2.84
N VAL A 33 -1.24 7.40 1.73
CA VAL A 33 -2.49 8.17 1.57
C VAL A 33 -3.63 7.81 2.53
N SER A 34 -3.75 6.56 3.00
CA SER A 34 -4.80 6.14 3.94
C SER A 34 -4.54 6.53 5.39
N VAL A 35 -3.36 7.07 5.70
CA VAL A 35 -3.02 7.49 7.08
C VAL A 35 -4.05 8.49 7.60
N TYR A 36 -4.52 9.40 6.75
CA TYR A 36 -5.47 10.45 7.13
C TYR A 36 -6.90 9.94 7.38
N ASP A 37 -7.20 8.68 7.05
CA ASP A 37 -8.49 8.05 7.38
C ASP A 37 -8.60 7.78 8.89
N TYR A 38 -7.47 7.78 9.60
CA TYR A 38 -7.39 7.55 11.04
C TYR A 38 -7.36 8.89 11.79
N GLY A 39 -8.37 9.13 12.62
CA GLY A 39 -8.55 10.41 13.32
C GLY A 39 -7.61 10.66 14.50
N SER A 40 -6.90 9.64 15.00
CA SER A 40 -5.96 9.77 16.12
C SER A 40 -4.52 9.65 15.68
N GLN A 41 -3.60 10.35 16.36
CA GLN A 41 -2.17 10.24 16.10
C GLN A 41 -1.66 8.79 16.21
N GLY A 42 -2.20 8.03 17.17
CA GLY A 42 -1.89 6.61 17.33
C GLY A 42 -2.36 5.76 16.15
N GLY A 43 -3.57 6.01 15.63
CA GLY A 43 -4.11 5.32 14.45
C GLY A 43 -3.34 5.68 13.18
N GLN A 44 -2.97 6.94 13.02
CA GLN A 44 -2.13 7.40 11.90
C GLN A 44 -0.76 6.72 11.92
N LEU A 45 -0.12 6.64 13.08
CA LEU A 45 1.17 5.94 13.23
C LEU A 45 1.03 4.44 12.98
N TRP A 46 -0.06 3.83 13.45
CA TRP A 46 -0.37 2.43 13.19
C TRP A 46 -0.53 2.16 11.70
N GLU A 47 -1.31 2.97 10.99
CA GLU A 47 -1.51 2.84 9.53
C GLU A 47 -0.20 3.07 8.77
N CYS A 48 0.58 4.08 9.14
CA CYS A 48 1.86 4.40 8.51
C CYS A 48 2.83 3.22 8.52
N ARG A 49 2.88 2.43 9.61
CA ARG A 49 3.75 1.24 9.70
C ARG A 49 3.46 0.20 8.62
N HIS A 50 2.21 0.08 8.18
CA HIS A 50 1.79 -0.87 7.15
C HIS A 50 2.28 -0.53 5.74
N TYR A 51 2.86 0.67 5.56
CA TYR A 51 3.50 1.07 4.32
C TYR A 51 5.00 0.71 4.26
N SER A 52 5.57 0.20 5.35
CA SER A 52 6.97 -0.21 5.34
C SER A 52 7.20 -1.38 4.38
N ALA A 53 8.38 -1.43 3.77
CA ALA A 53 8.75 -2.55 2.89
C ALA A 53 8.64 -3.90 3.61
N ALA A 54 8.97 -3.97 4.91
CA ALA A 54 8.83 -5.19 5.71
C ALA A 54 7.37 -5.66 5.84
N GLU A 55 6.43 -4.73 6.05
CA GLU A 55 5.01 -5.06 6.16
C GLU A 55 4.39 -5.43 4.81
N ILE A 56 4.73 -4.67 3.77
CA ILE A 56 4.21 -4.89 2.41
C ILE A 56 4.80 -6.16 1.80
N MET A 57 6.13 -6.30 1.82
CA MET A 57 6.88 -7.35 1.11
C MET A 57 6.97 -8.65 1.92
N CYS A 58 5.81 -9.24 2.24
CA CYS A 58 5.74 -10.59 2.78
C CYS A 58 6.16 -11.63 1.72
N CYS A 59 6.87 -12.69 2.15
CA CYS A 59 7.61 -13.65 1.30
C CYS A 59 6.87 -14.15 0.05
N GLU A 60 5.57 -14.42 0.14
CA GLU A 60 4.78 -14.99 -0.97
C GLU A 60 4.49 -13.97 -2.08
N TYR A 61 4.45 -12.68 -1.75
CA TYR A 61 4.05 -11.62 -2.68
C TYR A 61 5.20 -10.79 -3.23
N VAL A 62 6.43 -10.96 -2.71
CA VAL A 62 7.66 -10.28 -3.16
C VAL A 62 7.81 -10.33 -4.69
N LYS A 63 7.55 -11.47 -5.31
CA LYS A 63 7.65 -11.62 -6.77
C LYS A 63 6.70 -10.66 -7.52
N TYR A 64 5.46 -10.50 -7.05
CA TYR A 64 4.50 -9.59 -7.68
C TYR A 64 4.85 -8.13 -7.43
N PHE A 65 5.42 -7.82 -6.26
CA PHE A 65 5.92 -6.48 -5.95
C PHE A 65 7.03 -6.07 -6.92
N LEU A 66 8.01 -6.95 -7.15
CA LEU A 66 9.10 -6.69 -8.08
C LEU A 66 8.59 -6.50 -9.51
N GLU A 67 7.63 -7.31 -9.97
CA GLU A 67 7.01 -7.13 -11.29
C GLU A 67 6.24 -5.80 -11.42
N ALA A 68 5.50 -5.40 -10.38
CA ALA A 68 4.80 -4.11 -10.37
C ALA A 68 5.77 -2.92 -10.47
N VAL A 69 6.91 -2.99 -9.77
CA VAL A 69 7.98 -1.99 -9.87
C VAL A 69 8.56 -1.95 -11.29
N LYS A 70 8.84 -3.11 -11.89
CA LYS A 70 9.34 -3.18 -13.28
C LYS A 70 8.38 -2.54 -14.28
N ILE A 71 7.08 -2.81 -14.16
CA ILE A 71 6.06 -2.22 -15.03
C ILE A 71 5.99 -0.69 -14.83
N ARG A 72 6.06 -0.22 -13.59
CA ARG A 72 5.95 1.20 -13.27
C ARG A 72 7.16 2.03 -13.73
N TYR A 73 8.35 1.44 -13.66
CA TYR A 73 9.62 2.10 -13.97
C TYR A 73 10.30 1.45 -15.18
N SER A 74 9.52 0.95 -16.14
CA SER A 74 10.03 0.30 -17.35
C SER A 74 10.96 1.18 -18.16
N ASP A 75 10.78 2.49 -18.10
CA ASP A 75 11.61 3.46 -18.83
C ASP A 75 13.01 3.64 -18.21
N TYR A 76 13.22 3.11 -16.99
CA TYR A 76 14.47 3.21 -16.23
C TYR A 76 15.22 1.87 -16.11
N LEU A 77 14.63 0.76 -16.58
CA LEU A 77 15.15 -0.60 -16.49
C LEU A 77 15.43 -1.17 -17.89
#